data_AF-A0AAN5S0U2-F1
#
_entry.id   AF-A0AAN5S0U2-F1
#
_cell.length_a   1.000
_cell.length_b   1.000
_cell.length_c   1.000
_cell.angle_alpha   90.00
_cell.angle_beta   90.00
_cell.angle_gamma   90.00
#
_symmetry.space_group_name_H-M   'P 1'
#
loop_
_entity.id
_entity.type
_entity.pdbx_description
1 polymer ?
#
loop_
_entity_poly.entity_id
_entity_poly.type
_entity_poly.pdbx_seq_one_letter_code
_entity_poly.pdbx_strand_id
1 'polypeptide(L)' 'MQQSTKKQTNRYFNGTPTTRLIVTCEQSVIDAVDSHIKRSRYMRGNRAEFVRQAIIEKLGREL' A
#
# COMPACT_ATOMS: atom_id res chain seq x y z
N MET A 1 -14.22 -12.87 27.70
CA MET A 1 -12.98 -12.74 26.91
C MET A 1 -12.89 -11.31 26.40
N GLN A 2 -12.13 -10.43 27.06
CA GLN A 2 -11.98 -9.04 26.62
C GLN A 2 -10.99 -9.01 25.44
N GLN A 3 -11.50 -8.80 24.22
CA GLN A 3 -10.65 -8.51 23.07
C GLN A 3 -10.04 -7.14 23.27
N SER A 4 -8.75 -7.09 23.64
CA SER A 4 -7.99 -5.85 23.65
C SER A 4 -8.00 -5.27 22.24
N THR A 5 -8.82 -4.25 21.99
CA THR A 5 -8.70 -3.39 20.81
C THR A 5 -7.44 -2.56 20.99
N LYS A 6 -6.27 -3.18 20.81
CA LYS A 6 -5.04 -2.43 20.57
C LYS A 6 -5.36 -1.53 19.39
N LYS A 7 -5.54 -0.24 19.64
CA LYS A 7 -5.49 0.79 18.61
C LYS A 7 -4.11 0.64 17.99
N GLN A 8 -4.03 -0.18 16.96
CA GLN A 8 -2.94 -0.15 16.01
C GLN A 8 -3.19 1.12 15.20
N THR A 9 -2.99 2.27 15.85
CA THR A 9 -2.93 3.57 15.19
C THR A 9 -1.78 3.43 14.21
N ASN A 10 -2.14 3.08 12.98
CA ASN A 10 -1.22 2.88 11.89
C ASN A 10 -0.59 4.26 11.65
N ARG A 11 0.60 4.51 12.21
CA ARG A 11 1.34 5.79 12.07
C ARG A 11 1.52 6.20 10.61
N TYR A 12 1.43 5.24 9.69
CA TYR A 12 1.56 5.45 8.24
C TYR A 12 0.28 5.91 7.54
N PHE A 13 -0.91 5.76 8.14
CA PHE A 13 -2.20 6.02 7.48
C PHE A 13 -3.06 7.04 8.26
N ASN A 14 -2.41 7.93 9.01
CA ASN A 14 -3.04 9.11 9.63
C ASN A 14 -4.34 8.82 10.42
N GLY A 15 -4.43 7.66 11.08
CA GLY A 15 -5.60 7.27 11.87
C GLY A 15 -6.80 6.73 11.07
N THR A 16 -6.68 6.55 9.76
CA THR A 16 -7.74 5.92 8.95
C THR A 16 -7.79 4.39 9.17
N PRO A 17 -8.98 3.77 9.21
CA PRO A 17 -9.10 2.32 9.28
C PRO A 17 -8.48 1.71 8.03
N THR A 18 -7.52 0.81 8.23
CA THR A 18 -6.84 0.12 7.14
C THR A 18 -7.27 -1.34 7.10
N THR A 19 -7.67 -1.82 5.93
CA THR A 19 -7.96 -3.23 5.69
C THR A 19 -6.80 -3.83 4.90
N ARG A 20 -6.34 -5.01 5.31
CA ARG A 20 -5.25 -5.72 4.62
C ARG A 20 -5.80 -6.42 3.37
N LEU A 21 -5.29 -6.03 2.20
CA LEU A 21 -5.52 -6.71 0.94
C LEU A 21 -4.31 -7.63 0.66
N ILE A 22 -4.55 -8.93 0.52
CA ILE A 22 -3.53 -9.92 0.13
C ILE A 22 -3.81 -10.33 -1.30
N VAL A 23 -2.88 -10.06 -2.21
CA VAL A 23 -2.98 -10.38 -3.63
C VAL A 23 -1.78 -11.20 -4.07
N THR A 24 -2.03 -12.15 -4.96
CA THR A 24 -0.98 -12.89 -5.65
C THR A 24 -0.74 -12.21 -6.99
N CYS A 25 0.49 -11.75 -7.21
CA CYS A 25 0.90 -11.13 -8.46
C CYS A 25 2.14 -11.83 -9.01
N GLU A 26 2.36 -11.72 -10.30
CA GLU A 26 3.56 -12.23 -10.94
C GLU A 26 4.82 -11.56 -10.39
N GLN A 27 5.90 -12.33 -10.27
CA GLN A 27 7.16 -11.85 -9.70
C GLN A 27 7.72 -10.64 -10.46
N SER A 28 7.54 -10.60 -11.79
CA SER A 28 7.95 -9.48 -12.64
C SER A 28 7.23 -8.18 -12.30
N VAL A 29 5.95 -8.24 -11.87
CA VAL A 29 5.21 -7.05 -11.43
C VAL A 29 5.80 -6.51 -10.13
N ILE A 30 6.14 -7.39 -9.19
CA ILE A 30 6.75 -7.01 -7.92
C ILE A 30 8.14 -6.39 -8.14
N ASP A 31 8.93 -6.94 -9.06
CA ASP A 31 10.26 -6.42 -9.41
C ASP A 31 10.19 -5.02 -10.05
N ALA A 32 9.22 -4.80 -10.95
CA ALA A 32 8.99 -3.49 -11.55
C ALA A 32 8.61 -2.44 -10.50
N VAL A 33 7.75 -2.81 -9.54
CA VAL A 33 7.35 -1.93 -8.43
C VAL A 33 8.54 -1.61 -7.52
N ASP A 34 9.36 -2.61 -7.17
CA ASP A 34 10.54 -2.40 -6.34
C ASP A 34 11.57 -1.50 -7.02
N SER A 35 11.84 -1.73 -8.30
CA SER A 35 12.72 -0.90 -9.13
C SER A 35 12.25 0.55 -9.21
N HIS A 36 10.93 0.76 -9.35
CA HIS A 36 10.34 2.10 -9.39
C HIS A 36 10.48 2.84 -8.05
N ILE A 37 10.21 2.14 -6.95
CA ILE A 37 10.33 2.67 -5.58
C ILE A 37 11.79 2.99 -5.23
N LYS A 38 12.73 2.16 -5.68
CA LYS A 38 14.17 2.37 -5.45
C LYS A 38 14.69 3.62 -6.16
N ARG A 39 14.14 3.96 -7.32
CA ARG A 39 14.48 5.18 -8.08
C ARG A 39 13.85 6.45 -7.51
N SER A 40 12.67 6.35 -6.88
CA SER A 40 11.96 7.52 -6.39
C SER A 40 12.49 8.01 -5.05
N ARG A 41 13.08 9.21 -5.03
CA ARG A 41 13.68 9.85 -3.83
C ARG A 41 12.64 10.09 -2.72
N TYR A 42 11.36 10.17 -3.07
CA TYR A 42 10.23 10.49 -2.19
C TYR A 42 9.40 9.27 -1.76
N MET A 43 9.52 8.13 -2.46
CA MET A 43 8.77 6.90 -2.15
C MET A 43 9.63 5.80 -1.53
N ARG A 44 10.87 6.12 -1.11
CA ARG A 44 11.83 5.14 -0.57
C ARG A 44 11.20 4.24 0.50
N GLY A 45 10.93 3.00 0.12
CA GLY A 45 10.54 1.93 1.03
C GLY A 45 9.03 1.69 1.21
N ASN A 46 8.15 2.50 0.62
CA ASN A 46 6.70 2.33 0.83
C ASN A 46 5.97 1.72 -0.36
N ARG A 47 6.09 0.39 -0.50
CA ARG A 47 5.38 -0.40 -1.52
C ARG A 47 3.86 -0.27 -1.43
N ALA A 48 3.33 -0.15 -0.22
CA ALA A 48 1.90 -0.05 0.00
C ALA A 48 1.32 1.26 -0.56
N GLU A 49 2.05 2.37 -0.42
CA GLU A 49 1.60 3.67 -0.95
C GLU A 49 1.62 3.68 -2.49
N PHE A 50 2.62 3.07 -3.12
CA PHE A 50 2.62 2.93 -4.59
C PHE A 50 1.41 2.13 -5.06
N VAL A 51 1.16 0.96 -4.46
CA VAL A 51 -0.01 0.12 -4.81
C VAL A 51 -1.32 0.87 -4.58
N ARG A 52 -1.41 1.63 -3.48
CA ARG A 52 -2.59 2.45 -3.19
C ARG A 52 -2.81 3.53 -4.25
N GLN A 53 -1.79 4.28 -4.62
CA GLN A 53 -1.90 5.32 -5.66
C GLN A 53 -2.25 4.70 -7.02
N ALA A 54 -1.65 3.57 -7.38
CA ALA A 54 -1.95 2.86 -8.62
C ALA A 54 -3.41 2.39 -8.68
N ILE A 55 -3.96 1.86 -7.57
CA ILE A 55 -5.37 1.48 -7.47
C ILE A 55 -6.28 2.71 -7.64
N ILE A 56 -5.98 3.80 -6.94
CA ILE A 56 -6.78 5.04 -7.02
C ILE A 56 -6.73 5.62 -8.44
N GLU A 57 -5.55 5.68 -9.06
CA GLU A 57 -5.39 6.19 -10.43
C GLU A 57 -6.13 5.31 -11.43
N LYS A 58 -6.03 3.97 -11.30
CA LYS A 58 -6.75 3.04 -12.18
C LYS A 58 -8.26 3.17 -12.00
N LEU A 59 -8.76 3.25 -10.77
CA LEU A 59 -10.19 3.48 -10.49
C LEU A 59 -10.67 4.82 -11.06
N GLY A 60 -9.88 5.89 -10.95
CA GLY A 60 -10.24 7.20 -11.48
C GLY A 60 -10.19 7.32 -13.01
N ARG A 61 -9.57 6.36 -13.72
CA ARG A 61 -9.61 6.27 -15.18
C ARG A 61 -10.81 5.46 -15.70
N GLU A 62 -11.32 4.53 -14.89
CA GLU A 62 -12.41 3.64 -15.28
C GLU A 62 -13.80 4.16 -14.83
N LEU A 63 -13.81 5.14 -13.92
CA LEU A 63 -14.98 5.94 -13.52
C LEU A 63 -15.13 7.17 -14.41
#